data_AF-P27821-F1
#
_entry.id   AF-P27821-F1
#
_cell.length_a   1.000
_cell.length_b   1.000
_cell.length_c   1.000
_cell.angle_alpha   90.00
_cell.angle_beta   90.00
_cell.angle_gamma   90.00
#
_symmetry.space_group_name_H-M   'P 1'
#
loop_
_entity.id
_entity.type
_entity.pdbx_description
1 polymer ?
#
loop_
_entity_poly.entity_id
_entity_poly.type
_entity_poly.pdbx_seq_one_letter_code
_entity_poly.pdbx_strand_id
1 'polypeptide(L)'
;MKWLLLLGLLALSECIVHKVPLVRKKSLRKNLIEKGLLQDYLKTHTPNPATKYFPKETFATVSTESMENYLDAEYFGTISIGTPPQDFTVIFDTGSSNLWVPSTYCSSLACALHKRFNPEDSSTYQGTSETLSITYGTGSMTGILGYDTVKVGSIEDTNQIFGLSKTEPSLTFLFAPFDGILGLAYPSISSSDATPVFDNMWNEGLVSQDLFSVYLSSDDEKGSLVMFGGIDSSYYTGSLNWVPVSYEGYWQITMDSVSINGETIACADSCQAIVDTGTSLLTGPTSAISNIQSYIGASKNLLGENVISCSAIDSLPDIVFTINGIQYPLPASAYILKEDDDCTSGLEGMNVDTYTGELWILGDVFIRQYFTVFDRANNQLGLAAAV
;
A
#
# COMPACT_ATOMS: atom_id res chain seq x y z
N MET A 1 -27.93 55.35 -24.63
CA MET A 1 -27.51 54.98 -23.25
C MET A 1 -26.90 53.59 -23.33
N LYS A 2 -25.57 53.50 -23.21
CA LYS A 2 -24.76 52.32 -23.56
C LYS A 2 -24.85 51.25 -22.47
N TRP A 3 -25.24 50.04 -22.84
CA TRP A 3 -25.24 48.85 -21.99
C TRP A 3 -23.79 48.39 -21.77
N LEU A 4 -23.39 48.22 -20.50
CA LEU A 4 -22.16 47.52 -20.13
C LEU A 4 -22.41 46.00 -20.24
N LEU A 5 -21.69 45.33 -21.14
CA LEU A 5 -21.49 43.89 -21.09
C LEU A 5 -20.43 43.57 -20.03
N LEU A 6 -20.83 42.88 -18.96
CA LEU A 6 -19.90 42.10 -18.14
C LEU A 6 -19.53 40.82 -18.91
N LEU A 7 -18.28 40.73 -19.38
CA LEU A 7 -17.66 39.47 -19.78
C LEU A 7 -17.20 38.76 -18.50
N GLY A 8 -17.83 37.63 -18.19
CA GLY A 8 -17.36 36.71 -17.16
C GLY A 8 -16.07 36.01 -17.61
N LEU A 9 -15.01 36.16 -16.82
CA LEU A 9 -13.87 35.26 -16.86
C LEU A 9 -14.28 33.94 -16.19
N LEU A 10 -14.74 32.98 -16.99
CA LEU A 10 -14.66 31.57 -16.63
C LEU A 10 -13.18 31.18 -16.78
N ALA A 11 -12.42 31.27 -15.69
CA ALA A 11 -11.16 30.56 -15.59
C ALA A 11 -11.50 29.06 -15.61
N LEU A 12 -11.27 28.42 -16.75
CA LEU A 12 -11.17 26.96 -16.82
C LEU A 12 -9.98 26.58 -15.96
N SER A 13 -10.25 26.23 -14.70
CA SER A 13 -9.30 25.56 -13.83
C SER A 13 -8.97 24.22 -14.47
N GLU A 14 -7.88 24.15 -15.24
CA GLU A 14 -7.33 22.88 -15.67
C GLU A 14 -7.01 22.09 -14.40
N CYS A 15 -7.65 20.92 -14.22
CA CYS A 15 -7.35 20.04 -13.09
C CYS A 15 -5.90 19.57 -13.24
N ILE A 16 -5.00 20.12 -12.42
CA ILE A 16 -3.61 19.72 -12.38
C ILE A 16 -3.56 18.34 -11.71
N VAL A 17 -3.04 17.36 -12.44
CA VAL A 17 -2.79 16.01 -11.94
C VAL A 17 -1.32 15.89 -11.59
N HIS A 18 -1.02 15.71 -10.31
CA HIS A 18 0.36 15.60 -9.82
C HIS A 18 0.79 14.13 -9.85
N LYS A 19 1.72 13.78 -10.76
CA LYS A 19 2.22 12.41 -10.93
C LYS A 19 3.48 12.19 -10.09
N VAL A 20 3.49 11.14 -9.27
CA VAL A 20 4.66 10.66 -8.52
C VAL A 20 5.06 9.30 -9.08
N PRO A 21 6.23 9.19 -9.74
CA PRO A 21 6.71 7.91 -10.22
C PRO A 21 6.97 6.93 -9.07
N LEU A 22 6.55 5.69 -9.28
CA LEU A 22 6.87 4.55 -8.43
C LEU A 22 7.86 3.64 -9.18
N VAL A 23 8.86 3.16 -8.45
CA VAL A 23 9.85 2.22 -8.96
C VAL A 23 9.60 0.86 -8.31
N ARG A 24 9.51 -0.19 -9.13
CA ARG A 24 9.47 -1.56 -8.65
C ARG A 24 10.87 -2.00 -8.22
N LYS A 25 11.02 -2.57 -7.04
CA LYS A 25 12.28 -3.19 -6.57
C LYS A 25 12.00 -4.56 -5.96
N LYS A 26 13.06 -5.35 -5.77
CA LYS A 26 12.99 -6.60 -5.00
C LYS A 26 12.44 -6.33 -3.60
N SER A 27 11.48 -7.15 -3.18
CA SER A 27 10.86 -7.05 -1.86
C SER A 27 11.84 -7.37 -0.74
N LEU A 28 11.47 -7.01 0.49
CA LEU A 28 12.25 -7.37 1.68
C LEU A 28 12.39 -8.90 1.81
N ARG A 29 11.34 -9.67 1.50
CA ARG A 29 11.37 -11.13 1.47
C ARG A 29 12.46 -11.64 0.54
N LYS A 30 12.52 -11.12 -0.69
CA LYS A 30 13.54 -11.53 -1.69
C LYS A 30 14.95 -11.18 -1.22
N ASN A 31 15.15 -9.99 -0.64
CA ASN A 31 16.43 -9.63 -0.05
C ASN A 31 16.83 -10.58 1.10
N LEU A 32 15.90 -10.99 1.96
CA LEU A 32 16.15 -11.97 3.02
C LEU A 32 16.47 -13.37 2.47
N ILE A 33 15.85 -13.78 1.36
CA ILE A 33 16.15 -15.05 0.66
C ILE A 33 17.57 -15.03 0.13
N GLU A 34 17.96 -13.97 -0.60
CA GLU A 34 19.30 -13.84 -1.18
C GLU A 34 20.42 -13.81 -0.13
N LYS A 35 20.12 -13.31 1.06
CA LYS A 35 21.06 -13.31 2.20
C LYS A 35 21.04 -14.61 3.01
N GLY A 36 20.15 -15.56 2.69
CA GLY A 36 19.99 -16.81 3.42
C GLY A 36 19.40 -16.63 4.83
N LEU A 37 18.70 -15.52 5.09
CA LEU A 37 18.20 -15.14 6.40
C LEU A 37 16.71 -15.45 6.60
N LEU A 38 15.93 -15.59 5.51
CA LEU A 38 14.48 -15.81 5.61
C LEU A 38 14.13 -17.08 6.39
N GLN A 39 14.87 -18.18 6.17
CA GLN A 39 14.57 -19.44 6.85
C GLN A 39 14.74 -19.35 8.37
N ASP A 40 15.79 -18.65 8.83
CA ASP A 40 16.02 -18.45 10.26
C ASP A 40 15.01 -17.48 10.87
N TYR A 41 14.62 -16.45 10.11
CA TYR A 41 13.53 -15.55 10.47
C TYR A 41 12.20 -16.31 10.69
N LEU A 42 11.80 -17.16 9.75
CA LEU A 42 10.55 -17.93 9.81
C LEU A 42 10.55 -19.07 10.86
N LYS A 43 11.71 -19.45 11.42
CA LYS A 43 11.76 -20.40 12.55
C LYS A 43 11.31 -19.77 13.86
N THR A 44 11.51 -18.46 14.01
CA THR A 44 11.21 -17.73 15.25
C THR A 44 10.00 -16.81 15.12
N HIS A 45 9.52 -16.56 13.90
CA HIS A 45 8.37 -15.72 13.60
C HIS A 45 7.35 -16.50 12.78
N THR A 46 6.06 -16.31 13.07
CA THR A 46 4.96 -16.87 12.29
C THR A 46 4.16 -15.72 11.71
N PRO A 47 4.50 -15.25 10.50
CA PRO A 47 3.86 -14.08 9.92
C PRO A 47 2.35 -14.27 9.78
N ASN A 48 1.60 -13.26 10.20
CA ASN A 48 0.16 -13.19 9.95
C ASN A 48 -0.20 -11.80 9.43
N PRO A 49 -0.46 -11.65 8.11
CA PRO A 49 -0.78 -10.36 7.50
C PRO A 49 -1.99 -9.67 8.13
N ALA A 50 -2.91 -10.43 8.73
CA ALA A 50 -4.07 -9.89 9.44
C ALA A 50 -3.69 -8.91 10.56
N THR A 51 -2.48 -9.03 11.12
CA THR A 51 -2.00 -8.14 12.19
C THR A 51 -1.90 -6.68 11.73
N LYS A 52 -1.77 -6.38 10.44
CA LYS A 52 -1.80 -5.00 9.93
C LYS A 52 -3.16 -4.34 10.13
N TYR A 53 -4.26 -5.10 10.04
CA TYR A 53 -5.62 -4.56 9.95
C TYR A 53 -6.42 -4.67 11.24
N PHE A 54 -6.00 -5.55 12.16
CA PHE A 54 -6.66 -5.78 13.43
C PHE A 54 -5.75 -5.42 14.61
N PRO A 55 -6.30 -4.89 15.72
CA PRO A 55 -5.53 -4.58 16.92
C PRO A 55 -4.76 -5.79 17.45
N LYS A 56 -3.61 -5.56 18.11
CA LYS A 56 -2.76 -6.60 18.69
C LYS A 56 -3.54 -7.53 19.62
N GLU A 57 -4.52 -7.00 20.34
CA GLU A 57 -5.36 -7.71 21.30
C GLU A 57 -6.20 -8.83 20.65
N THR A 58 -6.39 -8.80 19.33
CA THR A 58 -7.09 -9.84 18.57
C THR A 58 -6.28 -11.13 18.44
N PHE A 59 -4.96 -11.11 18.65
CA PHE A 59 -4.09 -12.26 18.39
C PHE A 59 -3.43 -12.80 19.67
N ALA A 60 -3.54 -14.11 19.90
CA ALA A 60 -3.05 -14.78 21.12
C ALA A 60 -1.51 -14.88 21.24
N THR A 61 -0.81 -14.78 20.11
CA THR A 61 0.66 -14.86 20.02
C THR A 61 1.12 -13.84 18.99
N VAL A 62 1.89 -12.85 19.42
CA VAL A 62 2.27 -11.69 18.62
C VAL A 62 3.80 -11.72 18.51
N SER A 63 4.36 -11.85 17.29
CA SER A 63 5.78 -11.57 17.03
C SER A 63 6.13 -10.13 17.42
N THR A 64 7.42 -9.79 17.56
CA THR A 64 7.86 -8.43 17.94
C THR A 64 8.39 -7.60 16.76
N GLU A 65 8.16 -8.04 15.53
CA GLU A 65 8.80 -7.47 14.33
C GLU A 65 7.87 -6.49 13.65
N SER A 66 8.23 -5.20 13.57
CA SER A 66 7.29 -4.19 13.08
C SER A 66 7.16 -4.17 11.55
N MET A 67 8.14 -4.70 10.80
CA MET A 67 8.14 -4.65 9.33
C MET A 67 7.71 -5.97 8.67
N GLU A 68 7.19 -6.93 9.45
CA GLU A 68 6.71 -8.23 8.96
C GLU A 68 5.63 -8.08 7.87
N ASN A 69 4.73 -7.10 8.03
CA ASN A 69 3.64 -6.83 7.09
C ASN A 69 4.08 -6.13 5.79
N TYR A 70 5.36 -5.78 5.66
CA TYR A 70 5.94 -5.17 4.46
C TYR A 70 6.98 -6.08 3.79
N LEU A 71 7.03 -7.36 4.16
CA LEU A 71 7.92 -8.36 3.55
C LEU A 71 7.78 -8.38 2.02
N ASP A 72 6.57 -8.20 1.52
CA ASP A 72 6.21 -8.36 0.10
C ASP A 72 5.92 -7.05 -0.63
N ALA A 73 6.22 -5.89 -0.03
CA ALA A 73 6.08 -4.60 -0.70
C ALA A 73 7.11 -4.46 -1.85
N GLU A 74 6.66 -4.02 -3.03
CA GLU A 74 7.51 -3.95 -4.23
C GLU A 74 7.61 -2.55 -4.86
N TYR A 75 6.68 -1.63 -4.58
CA TYR A 75 6.66 -0.30 -5.18
C TYR A 75 7.04 0.81 -4.21
N PHE A 76 7.92 1.69 -4.66
CA PHE A 76 8.47 2.76 -3.84
C PHE A 76 8.50 4.07 -4.61
N GLY A 77 8.14 5.17 -3.95
CA GLY A 77 8.33 6.51 -4.49
C GLY A 77 9.38 7.28 -3.70
N THR A 78 9.75 8.45 -4.20
CA THR A 78 10.65 9.37 -3.50
C THR A 78 9.87 10.59 -3.01
N ILE A 79 10.09 10.94 -1.75
CA ILE A 79 9.66 12.21 -1.17
C ILE A 79 10.89 12.96 -0.68
N SER A 80 10.77 14.26 -0.43
CA SER A 80 11.81 15.03 0.25
C SER A 80 11.23 15.77 1.44
N ILE A 81 11.98 15.92 2.52
CA ILE A 81 11.54 16.61 3.73
C ILE A 81 12.57 17.68 4.09
N GLY A 82 12.12 18.89 4.39
CA GLY A 82 12.98 19.97 4.89
C GLY A 82 13.43 21.02 3.88
N THR A 83 14.12 22.03 4.41
CA THR A 83 14.75 23.11 3.62
C THR A 83 16.23 23.28 4.03
N PRO A 84 17.21 22.90 3.20
CA PRO A 84 17.06 22.24 1.90
C PRO A 84 16.42 20.84 2.02
N PRO A 85 15.81 20.33 0.93
CA PRO A 85 15.15 19.03 0.95
C PRO A 85 16.12 17.87 1.19
N GLN A 86 15.72 16.93 2.05
CA GLN A 86 16.39 15.65 2.31
C GLN A 86 15.53 14.52 1.72
N ASP A 87 16.06 13.74 0.80
CA ASP A 87 15.28 12.73 0.06
C ASP A 87 15.12 11.41 0.83
N PHE A 88 13.97 10.76 0.68
CA PHE A 88 13.67 9.44 1.26
C PHE A 88 12.93 8.57 0.25
N THR A 89 13.27 7.28 0.21
CA THR A 89 12.48 6.27 -0.49
C THR A 89 11.36 5.81 0.45
N VAL A 90 10.10 5.87 0.04
CA VAL A 90 8.97 5.48 0.88
C VAL A 90 7.99 4.56 0.15
N ILE A 91 7.31 3.73 0.94
CA ILE A 91 6.09 3.04 0.48
C ILE A 91 4.94 4.04 0.52
N PHE A 92 4.18 4.16 -0.58
CA PHE A 92 2.90 4.85 -0.59
C PHE A 92 1.83 3.83 -0.22
N ASP A 93 1.38 3.85 1.03
CA ASP A 93 0.68 2.74 1.67
C ASP A 93 -0.79 3.08 1.96
N THR A 94 -1.71 2.54 1.16
CA THR A 94 -3.16 2.68 1.39
C THR A 94 -3.68 1.83 2.55
N GLY A 95 -2.83 1.01 3.17
CA GLY A 95 -3.10 0.26 4.39
C GLY A 95 -2.61 0.94 5.68
N SER A 96 -2.16 2.20 5.65
CA SER A 96 -1.85 2.98 6.86
C SER A 96 -1.98 4.48 6.64
N SER A 97 -1.86 5.30 7.71
CA SER A 97 -2.17 6.75 7.64
C SER A 97 -1.04 7.68 8.11
N ASN A 98 0.02 7.14 8.71
CA ASN A 98 1.14 7.95 9.19
C ASN A 98 2.22 8.11 8.12
N LEU A 99 2.86 9.29 8.08
CA LEU A 99 4.17 9.49 7.47
C LEU A 99 5.26 9.35 8.55
N TRP A 100 6.29 8.55 8.28
CA TRP A 100 7.50 8.53 9.12
C TRP A 100 8.75 8.21 8.32
N VAL A 101 9.89 8.71 8.81
CA VAL A 101 11.24 8.40 8.32
C VAL A 101 12.23 8.21 9.48
N PRO A 102 13.36 7.51 9.27
CA PRO A 102 14.42 7.36 10.27
C PRO A 102 15.01 8.72 10.65
N SER A 103 15.24 8.95 11.94
CA SER A 103 15.91 10.16 12.44
C SER A 103 17.41 9.95 12.57
N THR A 104 18.21 11.02 12.49
CA THR A 104 19.61 11.00 12.94
C THR A 104 19.78 10.63 14.41
N TYR A 105 18.72 10.74 15.23
CA TYR A 105 18.69 10.25 16.61
C TYR A 105 18.62 8.72 16.73
N CYS A 106 18.26 8.01 15.66
CA CYS A 106 18.28 6.55 15.64
C CYS A 106 19.73 6.07 15.46
N SER A 107 20.24 5.38 16.50
CA SER A 107 21.62 4.88 16.57
C SER A 107 21.79 3.42 16.16
N SER A 108 20.70 2.75 15.75
CA SER A 108 20.76 1.36 15.33
C SER A 108 21.51 1.17 14.02
N LEU A 109 22.01 -0.05 13.80
CA LEU A 109 22.71 -0.40 12.56
C LEU A 109 21.78 -0.28 11.34
N ALA A 110 20.52 -0.71 11.46
CA ALA A 110 19.56 -0.59 10.37
C ALA A 110 19.35 0.87 9.98
N CYS A 111 19.09 1.77 10.95
CA CYS A 111 18.95 3.20 10.67
C CYS A 111 20.21 3.80 10.02
N ALA A 112 21.41 3.33 10.39
CA ALA A 112 22.66 3.82 9.82
C ALA A 112 22.87 3.43 8.35
N LEU A 113 22.21 2.37 7.86
CA LEU A 113 22.23 1.98 6.43
C LEU A 113 21.13 2.66 5.60
N HIS A 114 20.18 3.33 6.24
CA HIS A 114 19.11 4.09 5.59
C HIS A 114 19.42 5.58 5.55
N LYS A 115 18.69 6.29 4.68
CA LYS A 115 18.65 7.75 4.76
C LYS A 115 17.97 8.17 6.05
N ARG A 116 18.51 9.19 6.71
CA ARG A 116 18.02 9.69 8.00
C ARG A 116 17.75 11.18 7.89
N PHE A 117 16.62 11.60 8.42
CA PHE A 117 16.29 13.01 8.54
C PHE A 117 17.11 13.64 9.65
N ASN A 118 17.85 14.69 9.30
CA ASN A 118 18.56 15.54 10.24
C ASN A 118 17.77 16.84 10.47
N PRO A 119 17.14 17.01 11.64
CA PRO A 119 16.43 18.25 11.98
C PRO A 119 17.32 19.50 11.95
N GLU A 120 18.61 19.36 12.25
CA GLU A 120 19.55 20.49 12.28
C GLU A 120 19.88 21.04 10.89
N ASP A 121 19.67 20.23 9.84
CA ASP A 121 19.94 20.59 8.45
C ASP A 121 18.71 21.20 7.75
N SER A 122 17.57 21.36 8.43
CA SER A 122 16.35 21.96 7.87
C SER A 122 16.00 23.29 8.55
N SER A 123 15.98 24.38 7.80
CA SER A 123 15.56 25.70 8.28
C SER A 123 14.07 25.85 8.52
N THR A 124 13.27 24.90 8.03
CA THR A 124 11.79 24.88 8.16
C THR A 124 11.30 23.87 9.18
N TYR A 125 12.20 23.09 9.80
CA TYR A 125 11.83 22.12 10.80
C TYR A 125 11.31 22.80 12.08
N GLN A 126 10.17 22.32 12.57
CA GLN A 126 9.63 22.68 13.87
C GLN A 126 9.37 21.40 14.69
N GLY A 127 10.20 21.17 15.69
CA GLY A 127 10.06 20.04 16.60
C GLY A 127 8.86 20.19 17.54
N THR A 128 8.31 19.06 17.99
CA THR A 128 7.27 18.99 19.03
C THR A 128 7.74 18.15 20.22
N SER A 129 6.99 18.19 21.33
CA SER A 129 7.19 17.28 22.46
C SER A 129 6.37 15.98 22.36
N GLU A 130 5.59 15.81 21.29
CA GLU A 130 4.69 14.68 21.13
C GLU A 130 5.46 13.43 20.72
N THR A 131 5.12 12.31 21.34
CA THR A 131 5.72 11.02 21.02
C THR A 131 4.90 10.29 19.98
N LEU A 132 5.59 9.51 19.17
CA LEU A 132 4.99 8.63 18.19
C LEU A 132 5.26 7.18 18.57
N SER A 133 4.23 6.34 18.50
CA SER A 133 4.36 4.89 18.62
C SER A 133 3.50 4.26 17.54
N ILE A 134 4.11 3.87 16.42
CA ILE A 134 3.40 3.19 15.33
C ILE A 134 3.54 1.68 15.52
N THR A 135 2.42 0.98 15.40
CA THR A 135 2.35 -0.48 15.40
C THR A 135 1.82 -0.95 14.05
N TYR A 136 2.66 -1.61 13.26
CA TYR A 136 2.26 -2.27 12.00
C TYR A 136 2.11 -3.77 12.25
N GLY A 137 1.19 -4.12 13.14
CA GLY A 137 0.94 -5.49 13.56
C GLY A 137 1.68 -5.90 14.82
N THR A 138 2.96 -6.25 14.72
CA THR A 138 3.58 -7.17 15.67
C THR A 138 4.68 -6.48 16.51
N GLY A 139 5.57 -5.74 15.86
CA GLY A 139 6.48 -4.79 16.53
C GLY A 139 5.90 -3.39 16.75
N SER A 140 6.70 -2.49 17.31
CA SER A 140 6.43 -1.04 17.31
C SER A 140 7.67 -0.25 16.94
N MET A 141 7.46 0.84 16.22
CA MET A 141 8.46 1.87 15.98
C MET A 141 8.11 3.07 16.85
N THR A 142 9.06 3.55 17.64
CA THR A 142 8.87 4.72 18.50
C THR A 142 9.69 5.90 18.02
N GLY A 143 9.17 7.10 18.22
CA GLY A 143 9.76 8.33 17.71
C GLY A 143 9.18 9.58 18.36
N ILE A 144 9.44 10.72 17.72
CA ILE A 144 8.82 12.00 18.04
C ILE A 144 8.12 12.55 16.81
N LEU A 145 7.12 13.39 17.00
CA LEU A 145 6.51 14.15 15.91
C LEU A 145 7.24 15.47 15.68
N GLY A 146 7.32 15.88 14.42
CA GLY A 146 7.83 17.18 14.00
C GLY A 146 7.07 17.67 12.78
N TYR A 147 7.14 18.97 12.53
CA TYR A 147 6.61 19.62 11.35
C TYR A 147 7.74 20.01 10.41
N ASP A 148 7.52 19.86 9.11
CA ASP A 148 8.37 20.44 8.08
C ASP A 148 7.59 20.59 6.76
N THR A 149 8.26 21.02 5.69
CA THR A 149 7.73 20.94 4.33
C THR A 149 8.08 19.58 3.73
N VAL A 150 7.05 18.85 3.29
CA VAL A 150 7.20 17.57 2.59
C VAL A 150 6.93 17.78 1.11
N LYS A 151 7.90 17.43 0.27
CA LYS A 151 7.77 17.48 -1.18
C LYS A 151 7.38 16.11 -1.72
N VAL A 152 6.23 16.04 -2.38
CA VAL A 152 5.69 14.83 -3.01
C VAL A 152 5.46 15.11 -4.50
N GLY A 153 6.38 14.65 -5.35
CA GLY A 153 6.40 15.05 -6.75
C GLY A 153 6.57 16.56 -6.91
N SER A 154 5.59 17.22 -7.53
CA SER A 154 5.57 18.69 -7.67
C SER A 154 4.83 19.42 -6.55
N ILE A 155 4.24 18.71 -5.59
CA ILE A 155 3.51 19.30 -4.46
C ILE A 155 4.50 19.61 -3.35
N GLU A 156 4.44 20.84 -2.82
CA GLU A 156 5.16 21.26 -1.61
C GLU A 156 4.16 21.42 -0.47
N ASP A 157 4.06 20.37 0.35
CA ASP A 157 3.13 20.23 1.46
C ASP A 157 3.73 20.86 2.73
N THR A 158 3.39 22.12 2.97
CA THR A 158 3.93 22.88 4.09
C THR A 158 3.24 22.54 5.40
N ASN A 159 3.97 22.61 6.52
CA ASN A 159 3.45 22.31 7.86
C ASN A 159 2.89 20.88 7.97
N GLN A 160 3.48 19.93 7.26
CA GLN A 160 3.12 18.52 7.38
C GLN A 160 3.75 17.94 8.64
N ILE A 161 2.93 17.32 9.49
CA ILE A 161 3.39 16.59 10.67
C ILE A 161 3.89 15.19 10.28
N PHE A 162 5.04 14.77 10.78
CA PHE A 162 5.58 13.45 10.47
C PHE A 162 6.37 12.84 11.62
N GLY A 163 6.51 11.52 11.57
CA GLY A 163 7.26 10.74 12.53
C GLY A 163 8.76 10.72 12.27
N LEU A 164 9.54 11.10 13.29
CA LEU A 164 10.98 10.90 13.33
C LEU A 164 11.28 9.65 14.17
N SER A 165 11.52 8.53 13.50
CA SER A 165 11.81 7.26 14.17
C SER A 165 13.13 7.32 14.94
N LYS A 166 13.08 6.98 16.24
CA LYS A 166 14.25 6.93 17.14
C LYS A 166 14.71 5.50 17.44
N THR A 167 13.84 4.51 17.27
CA THR A 167 14.15 3.10 17.53
C THR A 167 14.09 2.29 16.25
N GLU A 168 14.98 1.30 16.13
CA GLU A 168 14.95 0.36 15.02
C GLU A 168 13.57 -0.31 14.92
N PRO A 169 12.95 -0.31 13.73
CA PRO A 169 11.68 -1.00 13.56
C PRO A 169 11.85 -2.53 13.62
N SER A 170 12.95 -3.07 13.10
CA SER A 170 13.29 -4.51 13.10
C SER A 170 14.68 -4.77 12.54
N LEU A 171 15.31 -5.91 12.87
CA LEU A 171 16.56 -6.34 12.21
C LEU A 171 16.36 -6.60 10.72
N THR A 172 15.15 -6.98 10.30
CA THR A 172 14.81 -7.16 8.89
C THR A 172 14.84 -5.85 8.12
N PHE A 173 14.58 -4.71 8.78
CA PHE A 173 14.66 -3.38 8.18
C PHE A 173 16.04 -3.09 7.58
N LEU A 174 17.12 -3.71 8.08
CA LEU A 174 18.46 -3.63 7.48
C LEU A 174 18.49 -3.97 5.97
N PHE A 175 17.54 -4.79 5.51
CA PHE A 175 17.43 -5.27 4.14
C PHE A 175 16.23 -4.68 3.39
N ALA A 176 15.55 -3.68 3.98
CA ALA A 176 14.41 -3.04 3.36
C ALA A 176 14.87 -2.14 2.18
N PRO A 177 14.17 -2.16 1.04
CA PRO A 177 14.48 -1.29 -0.10
C PRO A 177 13.89 0.14 0.03
N PHE A 178 13.38 0.50 1.20
CA PHE A 178 12.72 1.77 1.53
C PHE A 178 13.23 2.32 2.87
N ASP A 179 13.20 3.64 3.02
CA ASP A 179 13.58 4.34 4.25
C ASP A 179 12.39 4.52 5.20
N GLY A 180 11.18 4.75 4.67
CA GLY A 180 9.99 5.02 5.50
C GLY A 180 8.68 4.67 4.81
N ILE A 181 7.57 5.10 5.42
CA ILE A 181 6.21 4.85 4.92
C ILE A 181 5.46 6.17 4.88
N LEU A 182 4.71 6.40 3.80
CA LEU A 182 3.74 7.47 3.63
C LEU A 182 2.35 6.83 3.54
N GLY A 183 1.58 6.94 4.61
CA GLY A 183 0.22 6.42 4.68
C GLY A 183 -0.80 7.23 3.85
N LEU A 184 -1.70 6.53 3.18
CA LEU A 184 -2.76 7.05 2.32
C LEU A 184 -4.17 6.56 2.71
N ALA A 185 -4.31 5.90 3.86
CA ALA A 185 -5.61 5.54 4.44
C ALA A 185 -6.25 6.73 5.18
N TYR A 186 -7.38 6.49 5.84
CA TYR A 186 -8.14 7.55 6.52
C TYR A 186 -7.45 8.03 7.81
N PRO A 187 -7.66 9.29 8.24
CA PRO A 187 -7.07 9.81 9.48
C PRO A 187 -7.51 9.05 10.75
N SER A 188 -8.65 8.35 10.72
CA SER A 188 -9.22 7.58 11.84
C SER A 188 -8.31 6.45 12.36
N ILE A 189 -7.36 5.97 11.55
CA ILE A 189 -6.38 4.95 11.94
C ILE A 189 -4.95 5.52 12.08
N SER A 190 -4.80 6.85 12.05
CA SER A 190 -3.50 7.49 12.26
C SER A 190 -3.07 7.43 13.72
N SER A 191 -1.83 6.99 13.95
CA SER A 191 -1.23 7.01 15.29
C SER A 191 -1.00 8.45 15.74
N SER A 192 -1.29 8.71 17.02
CA SER A 192 -1.16 10.03 17.66
C SER A 192 -1.97 11.15 16.97
N ASP A 193 -3.06 10.82 16.27
CA ASP A 193 -3.90 11.77 15.52
C ASP A 193 -3.10 12.65 14.53
N ALA A 194 -1.92 12.19 14.09
CA ALA A 194 -1.07 12.92 13.16
C ALA A 194 -1.77 13.00 11.79
N THR A 195 -1.95 14.21 11.27
CA THR A 195 -2.65 14.46 10.00
C THR A 195 -1.95 13.71 8.85
N PRO A 196 -2.64 12.82 8.12
CA PRO A 196 -2.07 12.17 6.94
C PRO A 196 -1.71 13.19 5.86
N VAL A 197 -0.71 12.85 5.03
CA VAL A 197 -0.19 13.74 3.98
C VAL A 197 -1.29 14.17 3.01
N PHE A 198 -2.13 13.24 2.57
CA PHE A 198 -3.19 13.56 1.62
C PHE A 198 -4.25 14.51 2.22
N ASP A 199 -4.62 14.31 3.49
CA ASP A 199 -5.52 15.21 4.21
C ASP A 199 -4.93 16.63 4.30
N ASN A 200 -3.63 16.77 4.57
CA ASN A 200 -2.98 18.07 4.62
C ASN A 200 -2.94 18.75 3.24
N MET A 201 -2.59 18.00 2.19
CA MET A 201 -2.63 18.48 0.80
C MET A 201 -4.00 19.02 0.40
N TRP A 202 -5.07 18.31 0.77
CA TRP A 202 -6.43 18.77 0.51
C TRP A 202 -6.77 20.04 1.31
N ASN A 203 -6.48 20.04 2.61
CA ASN A 203 -6.77 21.17 3.49
C ASN A 203 -6.04 22.47 3.07
N GLU A 204 -4.81 22.35 2.57
CA GLU A 204 -3.99 23.46 2.08
C GLU A 204 -4.31 23.83 0.60
N GLY A 205 -5.25 23.14 -0.04
CA GLY A 205 -5.66 23.42 -1.43
C GLY A 205 -4.57 23.11 -2.47
N LEU A 206 -3.71 22.14 -2.17
CA LEU A 206 -2.57 21.75 -3.01
C LEU A 206 -2.92 20.75 -4.12
N VAL A 207 -4.12 20.18 -4.09
CA VAL A 207 -4.64 19.22 -5.07
C VAL A 207 -5.98 19.67 -5.62
N SER A 208 -6.24 19.39 -6.91
CA SER A 208 -7.43 19.91 -7.61
C SER A 208 -8.74 19.24 -7.17
N GLN A 209 -8.66 18.00 -6.67
CA GLN A 209 -9.79 17.19 -6.21
C GLN A 209 -9.35 16.39 -4.98
N ASP A 210 -10.29 16.09 -4.09
CA ASP A 210 -10.08 15.26 -2.89
C ASP A 210 -10.09 13.77 -3.27
N LEU A 211 -9.19 13.39 -4.19
CA LEU A 211 -8.94 12.03 -4.61
C LEU A 211 -7.49 11.85 -5.06
N PHE A 212 -7.05 10.60 -5.04
CA PHE A 212 -5.82 10.17 -5.71
C PHE A 212 -6.06 8.87 -6.48
N SER A 213 -5.15 8.48 -7.35
CA SER A 213 -5.25 7.23 -8.10
C SER A 213 -3.90 6.56 -8.29
N VAL A 214 -3.92 5.24 -8.47
CA VAL A 214 -2.72 4.41 -8.58
C VAL A 214 -2.78 3.61 -9.87
N TYR A 215 -1.70 3.69 -10.64
CA TYR A 215 -1.46 2.84 -11.81
C TYR A 215 -0.15 2.08 -11.58
N LEU A 216 -0.22 0.76 -11.61
CA LEU A 216 0.96 -0.11 -11.54
C LEU A 216 1.14 -0.76 -12.90
N SER A 217 2.28 -0.52 -13.54
CA SER A 217 2.54 -1.12 -14.84
C SER A 217 2.94 -2.59 -14.72
N SER A 218 2.59 -3.38 -15.73
CA SER A 218 3.19 -4.70 -15.96
C SER A 218 4.54 -4.60 -16.70
N ASP A 219 4.85 -3.43 -17.25
CA ASP A 219 6.08 -3.14 -17.99
C ASP A 219 6.85 -2.03 -17.25
N ASP A 220 8.03 -2.37 -16.73
CA ASP A 220 8.86 -1.44 -15.97
C ASP A 220 9.22 -0.17 -16.79
N GLU A 221 9.20 -0.23 -18.13
CA GLU A 221 9.48 0.93 -18.99
C GLU A 221 8.33 1.96 -19.01
N LYS A 222 7.07 1.51 -18.92
CA LYS A 222 5.91 2.43 -18.88
C LYS A 222 5.84 3.21 -17.56
N GLY A 223 6.42 2.64 -16.50
CA GLY A 223 6.47 3.21 -15.17
C GLY A 223 5.14 3.07 -14.41
N SER A 224 5.25 2.87 -13.10
CA SER A 224 4.13 2.93 -12.17
C SER A 224 4.06 4.32 -11.55
N LEU A 225 2.89 4.73 -11.04
CA LEU A 225 2.72 6.06 -10.45
C LEU A 225 1.51 6.17 -9.52
N VAL A 226 1.63 7.14 -8.61
CA VAL A 226 0.50 7.72 -7.84
C VAL A 226 0.15 9.08 -8.44
N MET A 227 -1.13 9.36 -8.61
CA MET A 227 -1.65 10.63 -9.09
C MET A 227 -2.46 11.30 -8.00
N PHE A 228 -2.08 12.51 -7.62
CA PHE A 228 -2.84 13.31 -6.65
C PHE A 228 -3.67 14.37 -7.37
N GLY A 229 -4.92 14.54 -6.93
CA GLY A 229 -5.81 15.61 -7.38
C GLY A 229 -6.53 15.37 -8.70
N GLY A 230 -6.43 14.18 -9.29
CA GLY A 230 -7.15 13.89 -10.52
C GLY A 230 -7.03 12.46 -11.03
N ILE A 231 -7.70 12.24 -12.16
CA ILE A 231 -7.83 10.96 -12.86
C ILE A 231 -7.37 11.18 -14.30
N ASP A 232 -6.43 10.37 -14.78
CA ASP A 232 -5.95 10.42 -16.16
C ASP A 232 -6.45 9.19 -16.93
N SER A 233 -7.30 9.43 -17.92
CA SER A 233 -7.95 8.39 -18.72
C SER A 233 -7.01 7.63 -19.66
N SER A 234 -5.73 8.03 -19.75
CA SER A 234 -4.73 7.27 -20.50
C SER A 234 -4.29 5.97 -19.82
N TYR A 235 -4.58 5.79 -18.52
CA TYR A 235 -4.17 4.62 -17.73
C TYR A 235 -5.22 3.51 -17.60
N TYR A 236 -6.42 3.71 -18.15
CA TYR A 236 -7.47 2.70 -18.10
C TYR A 236 -8.32 2.66 -19.37
N THR A 237 -9.03 1.54 -19.57
CA THR A 237 -10.01 1.37 -20.64
C THR A 237 -11.42 1.24 -20.07
N GLY A 238 -12.42 1.57 -20.89
CA GLY A 238 -13.83 1.52 -20.49
C GLY A 238 -14.22 2.65 -19.54
N SER A 239 -15.09 2.34 -18.59
CA SER A 239 -15.62 3.29 -17.59
C SER A 239 -15.19 2.87 -16.19
N LEU A 240 -14.97 3.84 -15.31
CA LEU A 240 -14.79 3.57 -13.88
C LEU A 240 -16.08 3.04 -13.28
N ASN A 241 -16.00 1.92 -12.58
CA ASN A 241 -17.04 1.43 -11.69
C ASN A 241 -16.77 1.95 -10.27
N TRP A 242 -17.73 2.68 -9.71
CA TRP A 242 -17.61 3.25 -8.38
C TRP A 242 -18.21 2.32 -7.33
N VAL A 243 -17.45 2.07 -6.26
CA VAL A 243 -17.77 1.14 -5.18
C VAL A 243 -17.67 1.90 -3.85
N PRO A 244 -18.76 2.00 -3.07
CA PRO A 244 -18.73 2.73 -1.81
C PRO A 244 -17.79 2.06 -0.80
N VAL A 245 -17.05 2.88 -0.06
CA VAL A 245 -16.26 2.42 1.09
C VAL A 245 -17.23 1.96 2.18
N SER A 246 -17.06 0.74 2.66
CA SER A 246 -17.94 0.12 3.67
C SER A 246 -17.52 0.46 5.11
N TYR A 247 -16.25 0.83 5.31
CA TYR A 247 -15.70 1.27 6.59
C TYR A 247 -14.57 2.29 6.40
N GLU A 248 -14.74 3.51 6.93
CA GLU A 248 -13.81 4.64 6.79
C GLU A 248 -12.63 4.54 7.79
N GLY A 249 -11.73 3.59 7.53
CA GLY A 249 -10.46 3.44 8.21
C GLY A 249 -9.38 3.05 7.21
N TYR A 250 -9.56 1.86 6.65
CA TYR A 250 -8.88 1.42 5.44
C TYR A 250 -9.71 1.76 4.19
N TRP A 251 -9.16 1.52 3.01
CA TRP A 251 -9.93 1.51 1.75
C TRP A 251 -10.70 0.19 1.61
N GLN A 252 -11.67 0.02 2.52
CA GLN A 252 -12.47 -1.20 2.66
C GLN A 252 -13.74 -1.12 1.83
N ILE A 253 -14.05 -2.19 1.10
CA ILE A 253 -15.26 -2.34 0.27
C ILE A 253 -15.93 -3.69 0.55
N THR A 254 -17.20 -3.80 0.15
CA THR A 254 -17.89 -5.08 0.09
C THR A 254 -17.56 -5.77 -1.23
N MET A 255 -17.22 -7.06 -1.14
CA MET A 255 -16.99 -7.94 -2.28
C MET A 255 -18.08 -9.01 -2.32
N ASP A 256 -18.61 -9.29 -3.51
CA ASP A 256 -19.79 -10.14 -3.68
C ASP A 256 -19.43 -11.63 -3.68
N SER A 257 -18.33 -12.00 -4.33
CA SER A 257 -17.83 -13.39 -4.40
C SER A 257 -16.42 -13.50 -4.96
N VAL A 258 -15.77 -14.63 -4.69
CA VAL A 258 -14.55 -15.09 -5.38
C VAL A 258 -14.85 -16.41 -6.07
N SER A 259 -14.57 -16.51 -7.37
CA SER A 259 -14.88 -17.70 -8.16
C SER A 259 -13.72 -18.15 -9.05
N ILE A 260 -13.69 -19.45 -9.35
CA ILE A 260 -12.79 -20.07 -10.32
C ILE A 260 -13.64 -20.94 -11.24
N ASN A 261 -13.49 -20.81 -12.56
CA ASN A 261 -14.27 -21.57 -13.55
C ASN A 261 -15.80 -21.49 -13.34
N GLY A 262 -16.29 -20.36 -12.82
CA GLY A 262 -17.71 -20.14 -12.53
C GLY A 262 -18.22 -20.77 -11.23
N GLU A 263 -17.38 -21.49 -10.49
CA GLU A 263 -17.70 -22.01 -9.16
C GLU A 263 -17.23 -21.01 -8.09
N THR A 264 -18.12 -20.62 -7.19
CA THR A 264 -17.78 -19.77 -6.03
C THR A 264 -16.94 -20.57 -5.04
N ILE A 265 -15.72 -20.12 -4.79
CA ILE A 265 -14.73 -20.81 -3.94
C ILE A 265 -14.54 -20.15 -2.57
N ALA A 266 -14.90 -18.86 -2.45
CA ALA A 266 -14.82 -18.07 -1.23
C ALA A 266 -15.79 -16.89 -1.30
N CYS A 267 -16.00 -16.19 -0.18
CA CYS A 267 -16.85 -15.01 -0.13
C CYS A 267 -18.30 -15.28 -0.62
N ALA A 268 -18.86 -16.46 -0.32
CA ALA A 268 -20.14 -16.92 -0.90
C ALA A 268 -21.36 -16.09 -0.46
N ASP A 269 -21.32 -15.53 0.74
CA ASP A 269 -22.38 -14.67 1.31
C ASP A 269 -21.97 -13.19 1.32
N SER A 270 -21.11 -12.79 0.37
CA SER A 270 -20.34 -11.54 0.41
C SER A 270 -19.37 -11.47 1.59
N CYS A 271 -18.36 -10.62 1.44
CA CYS A 271 -17.30 -10.45 2.43
C CYS A 271 -16.73 -9.03 2.32
N GLN A 272 -15.74 -8.71 3.16
CA GLN A 272 -15.03 -7.44 3.07
C GLN A 272 -13.70 -7.61 2.33
N ALA A 273 -13.28 -6.57 1.63
CA ALA A 273 -11.97 -6.48 1.01
C ALA A 273 -11.32 -5.13 1.31
N ILE A 274 -10.02 -5.09 1.56
CA ILE A 274 -9.22 -3.85 1.67
C ILE A 274 -8.30 -3.76 0.46
N VAL A 275 -8.25 -2.59 -0.18
CA VAL A 275 -7.30 -2.34 -1.27
C VAL A 275 -6.01 -1.72 -0.71
N ASP A 276 -4.91 -2.47 -0.78
CA ASP A 276 -3.68 -2.15 -0.06
C ASP A 276 -2.43 -2.17 -0.96
N THR A 277 -1.93 -0.98 -1.29
CA THR A 277 -0.69 -0.75 -2.05
C THR A 277 0.58 -1.02 -1.25
N GLY A 278 0.48 -1.28 0.05
CA GLY A 278 1.59 -1.67 0.92
C GLY A 278 1.94 -3.15 0.85
N THR A 279 1.23 -3.96 0.05
CA THR A 279 1.52 -5.38 -0.19
C THR A 279 1.34 -5.75 -1.65
N SER A 280 2.20 -6.63 -2.17
CA SER A 280 2.07 -7.10 -3.54
C SER A 280 1.05 -8.24 -3.72
N LEU A 281 0.73 -8.97 -2.66
CA LEU A 281 -0.01 -10.23 -2.74
C LEU A 281 -1.53 -10.03 -2.62
N LEU A 282 -2.29 -11.00 -3.14
CA LEU A 282 -3.68 -11.21 -2.74
C LEU A 282 -3.70 -11.99 -1.44
N THR A 283 -4.27 -11.42 -0.38
CA THR A 283 -4.38 -12.11 0.90
C THR A 283 -5.82 -12.47 1.19
N GLY A 284 -6.08 -13.69 1.66
CA GLY A 284 -7.42 -14.13 2.02
C GLY A 284 -7.42 -15.13 3.17
N PRO A 285 -8.59 -15.66 3.58
CA PRO A 285 -8.66 -16.66 4.63
C PRO A 285 -7.79 -17.88 4.30
N THR A 286 -6.99 -18.35 5.26
CA THR A 286 -6.07 -19.48 5.08
C THR A 286 -6.72 -20.71 4.44
N SER A 287 -7.98 -21.03 4.78
CA SER A 287 -8.72 -22.15 4.20
C SER A 287 -9.01 -21.95 2.69
N ALA A 288 -9.54 -20.79 2.32
CA ALA A 288 -9.81 -20.44 0.92
C ALA A 288 -8.52 -20.43 0.09
N ILE A 289 -7.47 -19.78 0.62
CA ILE A 289 -6.18 -19.72 -0.05
C ILE A 289 -5.58 -21.12 -0.20
N SER A 290 -5.62 -21.96 0.82
CA SER A 290 -5.11 -23.33 0.72
C SER A 290 -5.82 -24.16 -0.36
N ASN A 291 -7.14 -23.97 -0.51
CA ASN A 291 -7.90 -24.62 -1.59
C ASN A 291 -7.47 -24.10 -2.97
N ILE A 292 -7.29 -22.77 -3.12
CA ILE A 292 -6.80 -22.17 -4.37
C ILE A 292 -5.39 -22.68 -4.69
N GLN A 293 -4.48 -22.68 -3.73
CA GLN A 293 -3.11 -23.14 -3.90
C GLN A 293 -3.07 -24.61 -4.37
N SER A 294 -3.91 -25.46 -3.76
CA SER A 294 -4.05 -26.86 -4.20
C SER A 294 -4.64 -26.97 -5.61
N TYR A 295 -5.60 -26.12 -5.95
CA TYR A 295 -6.25 -26.12 -7.26
C TYR A 295 -5.27 -25.75 -8.38
N ILE A 296 -4.46 -24.71 -8.17
CA ILE A 296 -3.46 -24.26 -9.16
C ILE A 296 -2.20 -25.14 -9.18
N GLY A 297 -2.06 -26.09 -8.24
CA GLY A 297 -0.90 -26.98 -8.16
C GLY A 297 0.35 -26.33 -7.57
N ALA A 298 0.18 -25.29 -6.74
CA ALA A 298 1.27 -24.67 -6.01
C ALA A 298 1.59 -25.46 -4.73
N SER A 299 2.86 -25.44 -4.31
CA SER A 299 3.33 -26.15 -3.13
C SER A 299 4.33 -25.31 -2.33
N LYS A 300 4.29 -25.38 -0.99
CA LYS A 300 5.23 -24.62 -0.16
C LYS A 300 6.65 -25.20 -0.23
N ASN A 301 7.64 -24.37 -0.55
CA ASN A 301 9.05 -24.70 -0.43
C ASN A 301 9.55 -24.54 1.03
N LEU A 302 10.84 -24.83 1.29
CA LEU A 302 11.45 -24.67 2.62
C LEU A 302 11.55 -23.21 3.10
N LEU A 303 11.33 -22.25 2.21
CA LEU A 303 11.35 -20.81 2.47
C LEU A 303 9.94 -20.25 2.71
N GLY A 304 8.91 -21.12 2.71
CA GLY A 304 7.52 -20.75 2.91
C GLY A 304 6.82 -20.17 1.68
N GLU A 305 7.52 -20.05 0.54
CA GLU A 305 6.93 -19.58 -0.72
C GLU A 305 6.10 -20.71 -1.37
N ASN A 306 4.92 -20.38 -1.89
CA ASN A 306 4.11 -21.30 -2.68
C ASN A 306 4.63 -21.32 -4.12
N VAL A 307 5.47 -22.29 -4.46
CA VAL A 307 6.09 -22.44 -5.79
C VAL A 307 5.20 -23.24 -6.74
N ILE A 308 5.24 -22.91 -8.02
CA ILE A 308 4.50 -23.56 -9.10
C ILE A 308 5.37 -23.65 -10.36
N SER A 309 5.13 -24.64 -11.23
CA SER A 309 5.84 -24.70 -12.51
C SER A 309 5.44 -23.53 -13.40
N CYS A 310 6.40 -22.74 -13.89
CA CYS A 310 6.13 -21.68 -14.86
C CYS A 310 5.48 -22.20 -16.15
N SER A 311 5.71 -23.47 -16.51
CA SER A 311 5.07 -24.10 -17.68
C SER A 311 3.57 -24.34 -17.50
N ALA A 312 3.04 -24.22 -16.29
CA ALA A 312 1.63 -24.44 -16.00
C ALA A 312 0.76 -23.20 -16.25
N ILE A 313 1.36 -22.00 -16.33
CA ILE A 313 0.64 -20.71 -16.35
C ILE A 313 -0.49 -20.69 -17.39
N ASP A 314 -0.21 -21.09 -18.63
CA ASP A 314 -1.18 -21.05 -19.72
C ASP A 314 -2.37 -22.03 -19.56
N SER A 315 -2.29 -22.96 -18.60
CA SER A 315 -3.33 -23.95 -18.31
C SER A 315 -4.15 -23.64 -17.05
N LEU A 316 -3.76 -22.64 -16.27
CA LEU A 316 -4.45 -22.27 -15.04
C LEU A 316 -5.65 -21.36 -15.36
N PRO A 317 -6.75 -21.45 -14.59
CA PRO A 317 -7.93 -20.62 -14.83
C PRO A 317 -7.75 -19.20 -14.31
N ASP A 318 -8.67 -18.32 -14.69
CA ASP A 318 -8.81 -17.01 -14.06
C ASP A 318 -9.39 -17.15 -12.64
N ILE A 319 -8.91 -16.31 -11.73
CA ILE A 319 -9.57 -16.06 -10.43
C ILE A 319 -10.43 -14.82 -10.61
N VAL A 320 -11.75 -14.93 -10.42
CA VAL A 320 -12.69 -13.84 -10.68
C VAL A 320 -13.24 -13.31 -9.38
N PHE A 321 -12.94 -12.04 -9.10
CA PHE A 321 -13.54 -11.28 -8.01
C PHE A 321 -14.79 -10.56 -8.54
N THR A 322 -15.91 -10.66 -7.83
CA THR A 322 -17.12 -9.88 -8.18
C THR A 322 -17.29 -8.77 -7.17
N ILE A 323 -17.34 -7.52 -7.64
CA ILE A 323 -17.45 -6.33 -6.80
C ILE A 323 -18.54 -5.43 -7.39
N ASN A 324 -19.57 -5.13 -6.60
CA ASN A 324 -20.71 -4.31 -7.01
C ASN A 324 -21.38 -4.84 -8.31
N GLY A 325 -21.51 -6.17 -8.40
CA GLY A 325 -22.09 -6.88 -9.55
C GLY A 325 -21.22 -6.94 -10.80
N ILE A 326 -20.00 -6.38 -10.78
CA ILE A 326 -19.06 -6.40 -11.91
C ILE A 326 -17.97 -7.44 -11.64
N GLN A 327 -17.62 -8.21 -12.68
CA GLN A 327 -16.56 -9.21 -12.61
C GLN A 327 -15.19 -8.61 -12.94
N TYR A 328 -14.21 -8.92 -12.11
CA TYR A 328 -12.81 -8.53 -12.19
C TYR A 328 -11.95 -9.80 -12.29
N PRO A 329 -11.83 -10.41 -13.48
CA PRO A 329 -10.99 -11.59 -13.70
C PRO A 329 -9.50 -11.27 -13.54
N LEU A 330 -8.76 -12.13 -12.84
CA LEU A 330 -7.31 -12.12 -12.82
C LEU A 330 -6.80 -13.34 -13.58
N PRO A 331 -6.15 -13.15 -14.75
CA PRO A 331 -5.54 -14.26 -15.46
C PRO A 331 -4.36 -14.82 -14.68
N ALA A 332 -3.99 -16.07 -14.98
CA ALA A 332 -2.85 -16.74 -14.36
C ALA A 332 -1.54 -15.94 -14.44
N SER A 333 -1.31 -15.22 -15.54
CA SER A 333 -0.17 -14.33 -15.72
C SER A 333 -0.14 -13.14 -14.75
N ALA A 334 -1.27 -12.80 -14.11
CA ALA A 334 -1.36 -11.73 -13.13
C ALA A 334 -1.12 -12.24 -11.69
N TYR A 335 -1.71 -13.38 -11.32
CA TYR A 335 -1.60 -13.91 -9.95
C TYR A 335 -0.45 -14.91 -9.75
N ILE A 336 0.28 -15.29 -10.81
CA ILE A 336 1.56 -15.99 -10.70
C ILE A 336 2.70 -14.99 -10.90
N LEU A 337 3.53 -14.84 -9.87
CA LEU A 337 4.70 -13.97 -9.89
C LEU A 337 5.86 -14.73 -10.53
N LYS A 338 6.29 -14.27 -11.69
CA LYS A 338 7.43 -14.84 -12.43
C LYS A 338 8.66 -13.95 -12.25
N GLU A 339 9.73 -14.54 -11.74
CA GLU A 339 11.07 -13.93 -11.66
C GLU A 339 12.05 -14.89 -12.35
N ASP A 340 12.60 -14.48 -13.50
CA ASP A 340 13.43 -15.33 -14.35
C ASP A 340 12.74 -16.67 -14.69
N ASP A 341 13.28 -17.78 -14.18
CA ASP A 341 12.77 -19.15 -14.35
C ASP A 341 11.96 -19.67 -13.14
N ASP A 342 11.83 -18.86 -12.08
CA ASP A 342 11.11 -19.20 -10.86
C ASP A 342 9.70 -18.58 -10.87
N CYS A 343 8.70 -19.38 -10.50
CA CYS A 343 7.31 -18.94 -10.38
C CYS A 343 6.76 -19.22 -8.99
N THR A 344 6.24 -18.17 -8.36
CA THR A 344 5.56 -18.24 -7.06
C THR A 344 4.12 -17.77 -7.19
N SER A 345 3.26 -18.27 -6.31
CA SER A 345 1.89 -17.81 -6.21
C SER A 345 1.84 -16.42 -5.56
N GLY A 346 1.14 -15.49 -6.21
CA GLY A 346 0.80 -14.16 -5.70
C GLY A 346 -0.34 -14.17 -4.68
N LEU A 347 -0.60 -15.31 -4.02
CA LEU A 347 -1.65 -15.48 -3.02
C LEU A 347 -1.08 -15.89 -1.66
N GLU A 348 -1.56 -15.27 -0.59
CA GLU A 348 -1.16 -15.56 0.80
C GLU A 348 -2.36 -15.76 1.72
N GLY A 349 -2.22 -16.67 2.68
CA GLY A 349 -3.24 -16.91 3.70
C GLY A 349 -3.03 -16.01 4.92
N MET A 350 -4.11 -15.47 5.45
CA MET A 350 -4.13 -14.82 6.75
C MET A 350 -5.17 -15.47 7.67
N ASN A 351 -4.93 -15.35 8.97
CA ASN A 351 -5.85 -15.81 9.99
C ASN A 351 -6.47 -14.60 10.68
N VAL A 352 -7.76 -14.42 10.47
CA VAL A 352 -8.60 -13.43 11.19
C VAL A 352 -9.40 -14.15 12.27
N ASP A 353 -9.75 -13.45 13.36
CA ASP A 353 -10.67 -14.03 14.35
C ASP A 353 -12.00 -14.32 13.66
N THR A 354 -12.55 -15.52 13.90
CA THR A 354 -13.84 -15.99 13.43
C THR A 354 -15.00 -14.99 13.59
N TYR A 355 -14.95 -14.10 14.58
CA TYR A 355 -15.99 -13.08 14.78
C TYR A 355 -15.95 -11.91 13.78
N THR A 356 -14.82 -11.68 13.12
CA THR A 356 -14.61 -10.52 12.23
C THR A 356 -15.21 -10.69 10.83
N GLY A 357 -15.66 -11.91 10.50
CA GLY A 357 -16.12 -12.25 9.17
C GLY A 357 -14.97 -12.57 8.21
N GLU A 358 -15.30 -12.71 6.94
CA GLU A 358 -14.31 -12.98 5.89
C GLU A 358 -13.72 -11.65 5.39
N LEU A 359 -12.38 -11.57 5.36
CA LEU A 359 -11.62 -10.43 4.86
C LEU A 359 -10.66 -10.88 3.77
N TRP A 360 -10.55 -10.06 2.71
CA TRP A 360 -9.55 -10.16 1.66
C TRP A 360 -8.72 -8.88 1.57
N ILE A 361 -7.46 -9.00 1.16
CA ILE A 361 -6.59 -7.88 0.84
C ILE A 361 -6.27 -7.95 -0.66
N LEU A 362 -6.61 -6.89 -1.37
CA LEU A 362 -6.36 -6.73 -2.79
C LEU A 362 -5.10 -5.87 -2.97
N GLY A 363 -3.94 -6.54 -3.02
CA GLY A 363 -2.63 -5.91 -3.23
C GLY A 363 -2.28 -5.65 -4.70
N ASP A 364 -0.99 -5.45 -4.98
CA ASP A 364 -0.49 -5.08 -6.31
C ASP A 364 -0.91 -6.05 -7.42
N VAL A 365 -1.04 -7.35 -7.14
CA VAL A 365 -1.57 -8.34 -8.12
C VAL A 365 -2.91 -7.90 -8.71
N PHE A 366 -3.80 -7.34 -7.88
CA PHE A 366 -5.08 -6.79 -8.33
C PHE A 366 -4.91 -5.41 -8.98
N ILE A 367 -4.20 -4.49 -8.30
CA ILE A 367 -4.08 -3.07 -8.70
C ILE A 367 -3.34 -2.92 -10.04
N ARG A 368 -2.45 -3.86 -10.39
CA ARG A 368 -1.76 -3.89 -11.68
C ARG A 368 -2.67 -4.26 -12.85
N GLN A 369 -3.76 -4.98 -12.60
CA GLN A 369 -4.78 -5.27 -13.61
C GLN A 369 -5.87 -4.20 -13.63
N TYR A 370 -6.12 -3.55 -12.49
CA TYR A 370 -7.20 -2.59 -12.32
C TYR A 370 -6.70 -1.25 -11.81
N PHE A 371 -6.69 -0.25 -12.70
CA PHE A 371 -6.48 1.13 -12.33
C PHE A 371 -7.46 1.52 -11.23
N THR A 372 -6.92 2.04 -10.13
CA THR A 372 -7.68 2.25 -8.90
C THR A 372 -7.69 3.73 -8.52
N VAL A 373 -8.87 4.29 -8.34
CA VAL A 373 -9.12 5.65 -7.85
C VAL A 373 -9.61 5.58 -6.41
N PHE A 374 -9.04 6.42 -5.55
CA PHE A 374 -9.33 6.54 -4.14
C PHE A 374 -9.97 7.92 -3.91
N ASP A 375 -11.29 7.97 -3.86
CA ASP A 375 -12.08 9.20 -3.80
C ASP A 375 -12.54 9.49 -2.37
N ARG A 376 -11.83 10.42 -1.72
CA ARG A 376 -12.11 10.86 -0.33
C ARG A 376 -13.33 11.76 -0.25
N ALA A 377 -13.61 12.58 -1.28
CA ALA A 377 -14.79 13.43 -1.32
C ALA A 377 -16.10 12.64 -1.24
N ASN A 378 -16.16 11.48 -1.90
CA ASN A 378 -17.38 10.68 -1.99
C ASN A 378 -17.29 9.32 -1.24
N ASN A 379 -16.19 9.05 -0.53
CA ASN A 379 -15.92 7.79 0.17
C ASN A 379 -16.18 6.56 -0.70
N GLN A 380 -15.46 6.48 -1.83
CA GLN A 380 -15.62 5.41 -2.81
C GLN A 380 -14.31 5.05 -3.50
N LEU A 381 -14.23 3.83 -4.01
CA LEU A 381 -13.18 3.37 -4.92
C LEU A 381 -13.70 3.37 -6.36
N GLY A 382 -12.90 3.85 -7.29
CA GLY A 382 -13.14 3.72 -8.73
C GLY A 382 -12.24 2.65 -9.33
N LEU A 383 -12.80 1.66 -10.02
CA LEU A 383 -12.05 0.57 -10.63
C LEU A 383 -12.29 0.50 -12.15
N ALA A 384 -11.22 0.39 -12.93
CA ALA A 384 -11.29 0.14 -14.37
C ALA A 384 -10.10 -0.71 -14.84
N ALA A 385 -10.22 -1.43 -15.95
CA ALA A 385 -9.12 -2.23 -16.50
C ALA A 385 -7.94 -1.33 -16.90
N ALA A 386 -6.75 -1.63 -16.40
CA ALA A 386 -5.52 -0.89 -16.70
C ALA A 386 -5.09 -1.08 -18.18
N VAL A 387 -4.37 -0.09 -18.73
CA VAL A 387 -3.82 -0.09 -20.12
C VAL A 387 -2.39 -0.65 -20.21
#